data_AF-A0A699Z4J1-F1
#
_entry.id   AF-A0A699Z4J1-F1
#
_cell.length_a   1.000
_cell.length_b   1.000
_cell.length_c   1.000
_cell.angle_alpha   90.00
_cell.angle_beta   90.00
_cell.angle_gamma   90.00
#
_symmetry.space_group_name_H-M   'P 1'
#
loop_
_entity.id
_entity.type
_entity.pdbx_description
1 polymer ?
#
loop_
_entity_poly.entity_id
_entity_poly.type
_entity_poly.pdbx_seq_one_letter_code
_entity_poly.pdbx_strand_id
1 'polypeptide(L)'
;EKSFLGLLLKGRDLTTGTTLDLQQVMAQIHVFLLAGYETTATALTFALYLLAANPEAQRKLQVEVDSQGEMLALPLNTLASTAAKGANCDPVAHQQAHARPAARPELAPAGVGLTAEEVAASFPYACAVLDEAMRLYPPAASALRSPPEDIEVAGYRIPAHTFLYMPIHSYHHDADVWPDVAEFKPERHLVGHPDAMDAAAKACFMPFGHGAR
;
A
#
# COMPACT_ATOMS: atom_id res chain seq x y z
N GLU A 1 6.94 27.00 -0.83
CA GLU A 1 6.91 25.61 -0.33
C GLU A 1 6.91 24.61 -1.46
N LYS A 2 7.57 23.47 -1.25
CA LYS A 2 7.51 22.24 -2.07
C LYS A 2 6.51 21.24 -1.46
N SER A 3 5.39 21.72 -0.93
CA SER A 3 4.32 20.85 -0.39
C SER A 3 3.43 20.35 -1.53
N PHE A 4 2.76 19.21 -1.34
CA PHE A 4 1.80 18.68 -2.33
C PHE A 4 0.77 19.74 -2.75
N LEU A 5 0.16 20.43 -1.77
CA LEU A 5 -0.77 21.53 -2.03
C LEU A 5 -0.11 22.69 -2.79
N GLY A 6 1.11 23.07 -2.39
CA GLY A 6 1.87 24.12 -3.07
C GLY A 6 2.22 23.77 -4.52
N LEU A 7 2.45 22.49 -4.82
CA LEU A 7 2.65 21.99 -6.18
C LEU A 7 1.34 22.00 -6.97
N LEU A 8 0.23 21.55 -6.37
CA LEU A 8 -1.08 21.51 -7.01
C LEU A 8 -1.57 22.92 -7.39
N LEU A 9 -1.35 23.92 -6.53
CA LEU A 9 -1.68 25.32 -6.78
C LEU A 9 -0.83 25.98 -7.88
N LYS A 10 0.40 25.48 -8.09
CA LYS A 10 1.34 26.03 -9.08
C LYS A 10 1.37 25.23 -10.38
N GLY A 11 0.79 24.04 -10.37
CA GLY A 11 0.75 23.14 -11.51
C GLY A 11 0.09 23.81 -12.71
N ARG A 12 0.72 23.65 -13.87
CA ARG A 12 0.21 24.11 -15.16
C ARG A 12 0.08 22.91 -16.08
N ASP A 13 -1.02 22.86 -16.80
CA ASP A 13 -1.19 21.91 -17.89
C ASP A 13 -0.09 22.14 -18.94
N LEU A 14 0.56 21.06 -19.40
CA LEU A 14 1.70 21.14 -20.31
C LEU A 14 1.29 21.51 -21.74
N THR A 15 0.02 21.30 -22.12
CA THR A 15 -0.49 21.58 -23.47
C THR A 15 -1.18 22.93 -23.54
N THR A 16 -1.99 23.28 -22.56
CA THR A 16 -2.81 24.51 -22.55
C THR A 16 -2.21 25.63 -21.70
N GLY A 17 -1.27 25.31 -20.80
CA GLY A 17 -0.69 26.27 -19.86
C GLY A 17 -1.62 26.71 -18.73
N THR A 18 -2.84 26.17 -18.65
CA THR A 18 -3.85 26.56 -17.66
C THR A 18 -3.54 26.01 -16.28
N THR A 19 -3.91 26.77 -15.24
CA THR A 19 -3.84 26.35 -13.83
C THR A 19 -5.19 25.87 -13.34
N LEU A 20 -5.19 25.00 -12.33
CA LEU A 20 -6.41 24.66 -11.60
C LEU A 20 -6.91 25.86 -10.79
N ASP A 21 -8.21 26.12 -10.81
CA ASP A 21 -8.83 27.06 -9.88
C ASP A 21 -8.96 26.46 -8.47
N LEU A 22 -9.34 27.28 -7.49
CA LEU A 22 -9.43 26.83 -6.09
C LEU A 22 -10.45 25.70 -5.89
N GLN A 23 -11.58 25.71 -6.61
CA GLN A 23 -12.59 24.65 -6.50
C GLN A 23 -12.07 23.34 -7.10
N GLN A 24 -11.38 23.40 -8.23
CA GLN A 24 -10.73 22.25 -8.85
C GLN A 24 -9.64 21.68 -7.95
N VAL A 25 -8.81 22.54 -7.33
CA VAL A 25 -7.79 22.12 -6.34
C VAL A 25 -8.45 21.41 -5.15
N MET A 26 -9.51 21.99 -4.58
CA MET A 26 -10.26 21.37 -3.48
C MET A 26 -10.87 20.02 -3.87
N ALA A 27 -11.43 19.91 -5.08
CA ALA A 27 -11.97 18.66 -5.60
C ALA A 27 -10.88 17.58 -5.72
N GLN A 28 -9.71 17.93 -6.28
CA GLN A 28 -8.59 17.01 -6.38
C GLN A 28 -8.10 16.53 -5.01
N ILE A 29 -7.98 17.43 -4.03
CA ILE A 29 -7.58 17.06 -2.66
C ILE A 29 -8.53 16.01 -2.06
N HIS A 30 -9.84 16.16 -2.23
CA HIS A 30 -10.81 15.17 -1.76
C HIS A 30 -10.62 13.81 -2.44
N VAL A 31 -10.35 13.79 -3.75
CA VAL A 31 -10.09 12.54 -4.49
C VAL A 31 -8.82 11.86 -3.96
N PHE A 32 -7.72 12.59 -3.79
CA PHE A 32 -6.48 12.01 -3.26
C PHE A 32 -6.63 11.48 -1.83
N LEU A 33 -7.36 12.20 -0.97
CA LEU A 33 -7.60 11.75 0.40
C LEU A 33 -8.48 10.51 0.43
N LEU A 34 -9.60 10.50 -0.30
CA LEU A 34 -10.50 9.36 -0.30
C LEU A 34 -9.83 8.12 -0.91
N ALA A 35 -9.28 8.26 -2.12
CA ALA A 35 -8.65 7.16 -2.83
C ALA A 35 -7.41 6.62 -2.11
N GLY A 36 -6.62 7.49 -1.46
CA GLY A 36 -5.42 7.10 -0.72
C GLY A 36 -5.70 6.57 0.68
N TYR A 37 -6.77 7.00 1.34
CA TYR A 37 -7.06 6.61 2.72
C TYR A 37 -7.59 5.18 2.82
N GLU A 38 -8.69 4.88 2.13
CA GLU A 38 -9.34 3.56 2.27
C GLU A 38 -8.46 2.44 1.72
N THR A 39 -7.77 2.67 0.60
CA THR A 39 -6.91 1.66 -0.03
C THR A 39 -5.70 1.33 0.83
N THR A 40 -4.99 2.34 1.34
CA THR A 40 -3.83 2.16 2.22
C THR A 40 -4.24 1.49 3.54
N ALA A 41 -5.34 1.92 4.14
CA ALA A 41 -5.85 1.32 5.38
C ALA A 41 -6.20 -0.16 5.18
N THR A 42 -6.81 -0.51 4.05
CA THR A 42 -7.15 -1.89 3.70
C THR A 42 -5.91 -2.75 3.51
N ALA A 43 -4.93 -2.26 2.74
CA ALA A 43 -3.66 -2.97 2.52
C ALA A 43 -2.93 -3.27 3.84
N LEU A 44 -2.79 -2.25 4.71
CA LEU A 44 -2.14 -2.42 6.01
C LEU A 44 -2.93 -3.35 6.94
N THR A 45 -4.26 -3.26 6.93
CA THR A 45 -5.14 -4.10 7.76
C THR A 45 -4.94 -5.58 7.41
N PHE A 46 -4.97 -5.92 6.12
CA PHE A 46 -4.77 -7.31 5.69
C PHE A 46 -3.34 -7.79 5.87
N ALA A 47 -2.33 -6.93 5.64
CA ALA A 47 -0.94 -7.28 5.92
C ALA A 47 -0.74 -7.62 7.41
N LEU A 48 -1.26 -6.79 8.33
CA LEU A 48 -1.17 -7.06 9.77
C LEU A 48 -1.96 -8.30 10.18
N TYR A 49 -3.15 -8.51 9.62
CA TYR A 49 -3.94 -9.72 9.85
C TYR A 49 -3.19 -10.98 9.41
N LEU A 50 -2.62 -10.97 8.20
CA LEU A 50 -1.88 -12.08 7.65
C LEU A 50 -0.60 -12.37 8.43
N LEU A 51 0.13 -11.35 8.87
CA LEU A 51 1.28 -11.53 9.76
C LEU A 51 0.87 -12.16 11.10
N ALA A 52 -0.24 -11.71 11.70
CA ALA A 52 -0.74 -12.28 12.95
C ALA A 52 -1.17 -13.75 12.80
N ALA A 53 -1.68 -14.13 11.63
CA ALA A 53 -2.04 -15.51 11.32
C ALA A 53 -0.85 -16.39 10.90
N ASN A 54 0.30 -15.79 10.56
CA ASN A 54 1.49 -16.49 10.04
C ASN A 54 2.74 -16.15 10.87
N PRO A 55 2.96 -16.79 12.04
CA PRO A 55 4.06 -16.46 12.96
C PRO A 55 5.46 -16.62 12.36
N GLU A 56 5.63 -17.48 11.35
CA GLU A 56 6.91 -17.62 10.66
C GLU A 56 7.23 -16.38 9.83
N ALA A 57 6.29 -15.91 8.99
CA ALA A 57 6.44 -14.69 8.22
C ALA A 57 6.64 -13.47 9.14
N GLN A 58 5.91 -13.41 10.26
CA GLN A 58 6.11 -12.37 11.27
C GLN A 58 7.54 -12.36 11.84
N ARG A 59 8.10 -13.52 12.16
CA ARG A 59 9.49 -13.62 12.64
C ARG A 59 10.51 -13.21 11.58
N LYS A 60 10.32 -13.63 10.33
CA LYS A 60 11.19 -13.22 9.20
C LYS A 60 11.19 -11.70 9.04
N LEU A 61 10.02 -11.08 9.10
CA LEU A 61 9.87 -9.62 9.05
C LEU A 61 10.54 -8.93 10.24
N GLN A 62 10.37 -9.46 11.46
CA GLN A 62 11.04 -8.91 12.65
C GLN A 62 12.56 -8.95 12.52
N VAL A 63 13.12 -10.06 12.04
CA VAL A 63 14.58 -10.17 11.80
C VAL A 63 15.06 -9.12 10.81
N GLU A 64 14.33 -8.90 9.71
CA GLU A 64 14.66 -7.82 8.76
C GLU A 64 14.59 -6.45 9.45
N VAL A 65 13.50 -6.15 10.14
CA VAL A 65 13.30 -4.85 10.80
C VAL A 65 14.33 -4.59 11.88
N ASP A 66 14.70 -5.58 12.69
CA ASP A 66 15.70 -5.43 13.75
C ASP A 66 17.09 -5.22 13.14
N SER A 67 17.48 -6.04 12.16
CA SER A 67 18.80 -5.93 11.51
C SER A 67 19.00 -4.61 10.78
N GLN A 68 17.95 -4.09 10.11
CA GLN A 68 18.00 -2.84 9.37
C GLN A 68 17.71 -1.63 10.26
N GLY A 69 16.89 -1.79 11.30
CA GLY A 69 16.61 -0.76 12.29
C GLY A 69 17.83 -0.37 13.10
N GLU A 70 18.67 -1.37 13.46
CA GLU A 70 19.99 -1.13 14.04
C GLU A 70 20.92 -0.42 13.04
N MET A 71 20.90 -0.83 11.76
CA MET A 71 21.72 -0.23 10.70
C MET A 71 21.33 1.22 10.38
N LEU A 72 20.03 1.54 10.43
CA LEU A 72 19.48 2.87 10.14
C LEU A 72 19.32 3.75 11.39
N ALA A 73 19.73 3.26 12.57
CA ALA A 73 19.57 3.92 13.86
C ALA A 73 18.14 4.44 14.12
N LEU A 74 17.13 3.76 13.57
CA LEU A 74 15.73 4.14 13.78
C LEU A 74 15.39 3.86 15.25
N PRO A 75 14.79 4.83 15.98
CA PRO A 75 14.38 4.61 17.36
C PRO A 75 13.11 3.76 17.40
N LEU A 76 13.20 2.49 16.98
CA LEU A 76 12.09 1.54 17.01
C LEU A 76 11.85 0.97 18.42
N ASN A 77 12.87 1.03 19.30
CA ASN A 77 12.81 0.51 20.67
C ASN A 77 12.08 1.42 21.69
N THR A 78 11.59 2.59 21.32
CA THR A 78 10.88 3.49 22.25
C THR A 78 9.42 3.11 22.50
N LEU A 79 8.79 2.29 21.64
CA LEU A 79 7.39 1.87 21.80
C LEU A 79 7.20 0.67 22.75
N ALA A 80 8.24 -0.14 22.98
CA ALA A 80 8.14 -1.31 23.86
C ALA A 80 8.09 -0.94 25.36
N SER A 81 8.66 0.21 25.76
CA SER A 81 8.76 0.57 27.19
C SER A 81 7.47 1.15 27.79
N THR A 82 6.56 1.67 26.97
CA THR A 82 5.28 2.27 27.42
C THR A 82 4.15 1.24 27.55
N ALA A 83 4.18 0.13 26.82
CA ALA A 83 3.16 -0.92 26.92
C ALA A 83 3.36 -1.85 28.14
N ALA A 84 4.56 -1.89 28.71
CA ALA A 84 4.90 -2.82 29.80
C ALA A 84 4.51 -2.34 31.22
N LYS A 85 3.93 -1.14 31.36
CA LYS A 85 3.44 -0.64 32.67
C LYS A 85 1.92 -0.54 32.72
N GLY A 86 1.30 -1.69 33.03
CA GLY A 86 0.10 -1.81 33.86
C GLY A 86 -1.16 -1.08 33.40
N ALA A 87 -1.94 -1.71 32.52
CA ALA A 87 -3.37 -1.45 32.42
C ALA A 87 -4.13 -2.56 33.15
N ASN A 88 -4.39 -2.35 34.44
CA ASN A 88 -5.46 -3.06 35.13
C ASN A 88 -6.77 -2.43 34.62
N CYS A 89 -7.53 -3.17 33.81
CA CYS A 89 -8.74 -2.65 33.15
C CYS A 89 -9.90 -2.59 34.15
N ASP A 90 -10.25 -1.39 34.58
CA ASP A 90 -11.51 -1.10 35.29
C ASP A 90 -12.52 -0.51 34.27
N PRO A 91 -13.64 -1.18 33.97
CA PRO A 91 -14.45 -0.88 32.78
C PRO A 91 -15.35 0.37 32.88
N VAL A 92 -15.25 1.19 33.95
CA VAL A 92 -16.18 2.31 34.21
C VAL A 92 -15.54 3.71 34.07
N ALA A 93 -14.23 3.80 33.82
CA ALA A 93 -13.52 5.10 33.81
C ALA A 93 -13.50 5.85 32.46
N HIS A 94 -14.31 5.47 31.46
CA HIS A 94 -14.18 5.99 30.10
C HIS A 94 -14.82 7.35 29.80
N GLN A 95 -15.43 8.03 30.78
CA GLN A 95 -16.21 9.25 30.51
C GLN A 95 -15.61 10.56 31.06
N GLN A 96 -14.41 10.54 31.65
CA GLN A 96 -13.74 11.74 32.14
C GLN A 96 -12.23 11.72 31.84
N ALA A 97 -11.86 11.91 30.58
CA ALA A 97 -10.47 12.16 30.19
C ALA A 97 -10.37 13.10 28.97
N HIS A 98 -10.96 14.29 29.06
CA HIS A 98 -10.71 15.39 28.12
C HIS A 98 -9.55 16.28 28.58
N ALA A 99 -8.43 15.68 28.97
CA ALA A 99 -7.17 16.40 29.16
C ALA A 99 -6.30 16.16 27.91
N ARG A 100 -6.04 17.22 27.14
CA ARG A 100 -5.06 17.19 26.04
C ARG A 100 -3.72 16.73 26.63
N PRO A 101 -3.15 15.60 26.21
CA PRO A 101 -1.88 15.15 26.75
C PRO A 101 -0.83 16.23 26.52
N ALA A 102 -0.08 16.52 27.59
CA ALA A 102 1.08 17.39 27.56
C ALA A 102 2.03 16.89 26.48
N ALA A 103 2.47 17.82 25.62
CA ALA A 103 3.47 17.69 24.56
C ALA A 103 3.56 16.30 23.92
N ARG A 104 3.04 16.17 22.68
CA ARG A 104 3.50 15.08 21.78
C ARG A 104 5.02 15.05 21.87
N PRO A 105 5.65 13.89 22.15
CA PRO A 105 7.09 13.80 22.08
C PRO A 105 7.50 14.37 20.72
N GLU A 106 8.44 15.32 20.77
CA GLU A 106 9.04 15.87 19.57
C GLU A 106 9.52 14.66 18.75
N LEU A 107 8.94 14.49 17.56
CA LEU A 107 9.38 13.48 16.62
C LEU A 107 10.90 13.61 16.54
N ALA A 108 11.62 12.51 16.79
CA ALA A 108 13.07 12.49 16.69
C ALA A 108 13.47 13.25 15.41
N PRO A 109 14.50 14.11 15.45
CA PRO A 109 14.93 14.86 14.28
C PRO A 109 15.01 13.88 13.14
N ALA A 110 14.28 14.16 12.04
CA ALA A 110 14.10 13.24 10.93
C ALA A 110 15.42 12.52 10.68
N GLY A 111 15.47 11.23 11.03
CA GLY A 111 16.63 10.39 10.75
C GLY A 111 17.00 10.59 9.29
N VAL A 112 18.30 10.57 8.99
CA VAL A 112 18.92 10.75 7.66
C VAL A 112 17.86 10.54 6.58
N GLY A 113 17.37 11.63 5.97
CA GLY A 113 16.09 11.61 5.23
C GLY A 113 16.10 10.61 4.08
N LEU A 114 15.76 9.35 4.38
CA LEU A 114 15.75 8.26 3.43
C LEU A 114 14.67 8.52 2.40
N THR A 115 14.99 8.28 1.13
CA THR A 115 13.96 8.28 0.10
C THR A 115 13.10 7.03 0.22
N ALA A 116 11.91 7.04 -0.39
CA ALA A 116 11.04 5.87 -0.40
C ALA A 116 11.72 4.66 -1.06
N GLU A 117 12.55 4.91 -2.08
CA GLU A 117 13.33 3.89 -2.78
C GLU A 117 14.42 3.29 -1.88
N GLU A 118 15.10 4.12 -1.09
CA GLU A 118 16.10 3.66 -0.13
C GLU A 118 15.45 2.80 0.96
N VAL A 119 14.29 3.21 1.47
CA VAL A 119 13.51 2.40 2.42
C VAL A 119 13.10 1.08 1.77
N ALA A 120 12.50 1.09 0.58
CA ALA A 120 12.06 -0.14 -0.08
C ALA A 120 13.23 -1.09 -0.37
N ALA A 121 14.40 -0.56 -0.75
CA ALA A 121 15.60 -1.36 -0.97
C ALA A 121 16.18 -1.97 0.32
N SER A 122 16.03 -1.27 1.44
CA SER A 122 16.46 -1.76 2.76
C SER A 122 15.53 -2.81 3.36
N PHE A 123 14.24 -2.81 3.01
CA PHE A 123 13.23 -3.70 3.60
C PHE A 123 12.49 -4.57 2.55
N PRO A 124 13.21 -5.40 1.77
CA PRO A 124 12.61 -6.20 0.71
C PRO A 124 11.54 -7.20 1.18
N TYR A 125 11.67 -7.79 2.37
CA TYR A 125 10.67 -8.70 2.93
C TYR A 125 9.43 -7.95 3.40
N ALA A 126 9.57 -6.76 3.98
CA ALA A 126 8.43 -5.89 4.30
C ALA A 126 7.63 -5.52 3.04
N CYS A 127 8.31 -5.17 1.95
CA CYS A 127 7.67 -4.95 0.65
C CYS A 127 6.95 -6.22 0.17
N ALA A 128 7.62 -7.38 0.23
CA ALA A 128 7.05 -8.65 -0.18
C ALA A 128 5.79 -9.05 0.63
N VAL A 129 5.76 -8.73 1.93
CA VAL A 129 4.59 -8.92 2.80
C VAL A 129 3.42 -8.07 2.35
N LEU A 130 3.68 -6.79 2.02
CA LEU A 130 2.64 -5.89 1.52
C LEU A 130 2.12 -6.34 0.16
N ASP A 131 3.01 -6.74 -0.74
CA ASP A 131 2.66 -7.21 -2.08
C ASP A 131 1.82 -8.50 -2.03
N GLU A 132 2.20 -9.46 -1.17
CA GLU A 132 1.42 -10.68 -1.01
C GLU A 132 0.07 -10.44 -0.32
N ALA A 133 0.01 -9.51 0.63
CA ALA A 133 -1.25 -9.09 1.22
C ALA A 133 -2.17 -8.45 0.17
N MET A 134 -1.64 -7.61 -0.72
CA MET A 134 -2.40 -7.01 -1.83
C MET A 134 -2.76 -8.02 -2.93
N ARG A 135 -2.01 -9.11 -3.09
CA ARG A 135 -2.40 -10.22 -3.97
C ARG A 135 -3.63 -10.95 -3.42
N LEU A 136 -3.60 -11.33 -2.15
CA LEU A 136 -4.70 -12.06 -1.50
C LEU A 136 -5.93 -11.16 -1.27
N TYR A 137 -5.70 -9.90 -0.90
CA TYR A 137 -6.75 -8.94 -0.56
C TYR A 137 -6.49 -7.59 -1.23
N PRO A 138 -6.66 -7.49 -2.56
CA PRO A 138 -6.40 -6.26 -3.30
C PRO A 138 -7.37 -5.15 -2.85
N PRO A 139 -6.87 -3.98 -2.39
CA PRO A 139 -7.74 -2.87 -2.02
C PRO A 139 -8.63 -2.40 -3.18
N ALA A 140 -8.11 -2.48 -4.41
CA ALA A 140 -8.87 -2.33 -5.64
C ALA A 140 -9.07 -3.71 -6.30
N ALA A 141 -10.18 -4.39 -5.98
CA ALA A 141 -10.46 -5.73 -6.49
C ALA A 141 -10.76 -5.79 -7.99
N SER A 142 -11.00 -4.64 -8.63
CA SER A 142 -11.26 -4.55 -10.06
C SER A 142 -10.97 -3.17 -10.63
N ALA A 143 -10.79 -3.10 -11.95
CA ALA A 143 -10.72 -1.86 -12.69
C ALA A 143 -11.67 -1.89 -13.90
N LEU A 144 -12.15 -0.71 -14.31
CA LEU A 144 -13.04 -0.54 -15.45
C LEU A 144 -12.32 0.18 -16.59
N ARG A 145 -12.55 -0.28 -17.82
CA ARG A 145 -12.08 0.38 -19.04
C ARG A 145 -13.23 0.49 -20.03
N SER A 146 -13.15 1.47 -20.92
CA SER A 146 -14.15 1.67 -21.97
C SER A 146 -13.43 2.23 -23.18
N PRO A 147 -13.33 1.48 -24.30
CA PRO A 147 -12.58 1.94 -25.46
C PRO A 147 -13.36 3.06 -26.16
N PRO A 148 -12.70 4.11 -26.66
CA PRO A 148 -13.39 5.21 -27.34
C PRO A 148 -13.85 4.83 -28.76
N GLU A 149 -13.32 3.74 -29.30
CA GLU A 149 -13.61 3.22 -30.64
C GLU A 149 -13.70 1.68 -30.59
N ASP A 150 -14.19 1.07 -31.67
CA ASP A 150 -14.24 -0.38 -31.78
C ASP A 150 -12.82 -0.97 -31.81
N ILE A 151 -12.56 -1.97 -30.97
CA ILE A 151 -11.26 -2.64 -30.88
C ILE A 151 -11.40 -4.15 -31.13
N GLU A 152 -10.29 -4.80 -31.41
CA GLU A 152 -10.20 -6.26 -31.47
C GLU A 152 -9.23 -6.77 -30.40
N VAL A 153 -9.69 -7.69 -29.55
CA VAL A 153 -8.88 -8.28 -28.47
C VAL A 153 -9.02 -9.79 -28.54
N ALA A 154 -7.90 -10.50 -28.72
CA ALA A 154 -7.88 -11.97 -28.84
C ALA A 154 -8.87 -12.54 -29.89
N GLY A 155 -9.06 -11.81 -31.00
CA GLY A 155 -10.00 -12.18 -32.07
C GLY A 155 -11.46 -11.79 -31.83
N TYR A 156 -11.77 -11.14 -30.70
CA TYR A 156 -13.11 -10.64 -30.40
C TYR A 156 -13.21 -9.16 -30.72
N ARG A 157 -14.23 -8.78 -31.51
CA ARG A 157 -14.61 -7.38 -31.69
C ARG A 157 -15.33 -6.86 -30.45
N ILE A 158 -14.81 -5.77 -29.88
CA ILE A 158 -15.41 -5.06 -28.75
C ILE A 158 -15.86 -3.68 -29.27
N PRO A 159 -17.16 -3.38 -29.28
CA PRO A 159 -17.66 -2.08 -29.69
C PRO A 159 -17.17 -0.94 -28.80
N ALA A 160 -17.07 0.26 -29.39
CA ALA A 160 -16.82 1.49 -28.67
C ALA A 160 -17.76 1.65 -27.47
N HIS A 161 -17.23 2.24 -26.40
CA HIS A 161 -17.89 2.54 -25.14
C HIS A 161 -18.38 1.32 -24.33
N THR A 162 -18.07 0.10 -24.76
CA THR A 162 -18.34 -1.10 -23.97
C THR A 162 -17.56 -1.05 -22.65
N PHE A 163 -18.25 -1.26 -21.52
CA PHE A 163 -17.58 -1.38 -20.23
C PHE A 163 -16.87 -2.73 -20.12
N LEU A 164 -15.54 -2.69 -20.13
CA LEU A 164 -14.66 -3.82 -19.87
C LEU A 164 -14.33 -3.87 -18.39
N TYR A 165 -14.71 -4.98 -17.76
CA TYR A 165 -14.40 -5.28 -16.37
C TYR A 165 -13.10 -6.07 -16.29
N MET A 166 -12.12 -5.54 -15.56
CA MET A 166 -10.84 -6.22 -15.30
C MET A 166 -10.85 -6.75 -13.86
N PRO A 167 -11.08 -8.05 -13.66
CA PRO A 167 -11.23 -8.65 -12.34
C PRO A 167 -9.86 -8.91 -11.69
N ILE A 168 -9.22 -7.87 -11.15
CA ILE A 168 -7.90 -7.95 -10.49
C ILE A 168 -7.83 -9.10 -9.48
N HIS A 169 -8.84 -9.22 -8.61
CA HIS A 169 -8.91 -10.31 -7.64
C HIS A 169 -8.90 -11.70 -8.28
N SER A 170 -9.60 -11.88 -9.41
CA SER A 170 -9.63 -13.18 -10.11
C SER A 170 -8.27 -13.51 -10.71
N TYR A 171 -7.58 -12.54 -11.30
CA TYR A 171 -6.22 -12.74 -11.81
C TYR A 171 -5.23 -13.08 -10.69
N HIS A 172 -5.39 -12.50 -9.51
CA HIS A 172 -4.56 -12.80 -8.34
C HIS A 172 -4.85 -14.16 -7.70
N HIS A 173 -6.00 -14.76 -8.03
CA HIS A 173 -6.49 -16.03 -7.49
C HIS A 173 -6.62 -17.14 -8.55
N ASP A 174 -6.02 -16.95 -9.72
CA ASP A 174 -6.02 -17.95 -10.78
C ASP A 174 -5.06 -19.11 -10.42
N ALA A 175 -5.59 -20.27 -10.09
CA ALA A 175 -4.80 -21.43 -9.68
C ALA A 175 -3.90 -21.99 -10.80
N ASP A 176 -4.17 -21.67 -12.06
CA ASP A 176 -3.31 -22.06 -13.19
C ASP A 176 -2.06 -21.17 -13.28
N VAL A 177 -2.11 -19.97 -12.68
CA VAL A 177 -1.02 -18.99 -12.66
C VAL A 177 -0.28 -18.99 -11.32
N TRP A 178 -1.01 -19.21 -10.22
CA TRP A 178 -0.50 -19.09 -8.85
C TRP A 178 -0.50 -20.45 -8.15
N PRO A 179 0.68 -21.09 -7.96
CA PRO A 179 0.80 -22.25 -7.08
C PRO A 179 0.36 -21.87 -5.67
N ASP A 180 -0.24 -22.80 -4.91
CA ASP A 180 -0.74 -22.61 -3.54
C ASP A 180 -1.43 -21.26 -3.32
N VAL A 181 -2.37 -20.95 -4.22
CA VAL A 181 -2.95 -19.61 -4.41
C VAL A 181 -3.54 -18.96 -3.14
N ALA A 182 -4.07 -19.78 -2.22
CA ALA A 182 -4.69 -19.33 -0.98
C ALA A 182 -3.70 -19.14 0.17
N GLU A 183 -2.45 -19.58 0.02
CA GLU A 183 -1.44 -19.47 1.06
C GLU A 183 -0.78 -18.08 1.06
N PHE A 184 -0.50 -17.57 2.26
CA PHE A 184 0.26 -16.34 2.44
C PHE A 184 1.76 -16.64 2.32
N LYS A 185 2.33 -16.37 1.14
CA LYS A 185 3.73 -16.65 0.80
C LYS A 185 4.43 -15.39 0.27
N PRO A 186 4.87 -14.46 1.16
CA PRO A 186 5.63 -13.27 0.77
C PRO A 186 6.83 -13.58 -0.13
N GLU A 187 7.46 -14.74 0.07
CA GLU A 187 8.61 -15.22 -0.68
C GLU A 187 8.42 -15.23 -2.21
N ARG A 188 7.18 -15.25 -2.70
CA ARG A 188 6.83 -15.12 -4.14
C ARG A 188 7.30 -13.79 -4.75
N HIS A 189 7.34 -12.73 -3.95
CA HIS A 189 7.72 -11.38 -4.40
C HIS A 189 9.22 -11.09 -4.25
N LEU A 190 9.98 -12.03 -3.68
CA LEU A 190 11.42 -11.88 -3.50
C LEU A 190 12.18 -12.30 -4.76
N VAL A 191 13.00 -11.39 -5.30
CA VAL A 191 13.84 -11.66 -6.46
C VAL A 191 14.85 -12.77 -6.14
N GLY A 192 14.88 -13.81 -6.97
CA GLY A 192 15.83 -14.92 -6.84
C GLY A 192 15.46 -15.98 -5.80
N HIS A 193 14.33 -15.85 -5.11
CA HIS A 193 13.83 -16.89 -4.22
C HIS A 193 13.33 -18.12 -5.03
N PRO A 194 13.45 -19.35 -4.52
CA PRO A 194 12.92 -20.55 -5.20
C PRO A 194 11.44 -20.46 -5.58
N ASP A 195 10.64 -19.81 -4.74
CA ASP A 195 9.20 -19.61 -4.94
C ASP A 195 8.86 -18.31 -5.69
N ALA A 196 9.86 -17.59 -6.20
CA ALA A 196 9.66 -16.31 -6.85
C ALA A 196 8.72 -16.42 -8.06
N MET A 197 7.88 -15.42 -8.24
CA MET A 197 6.91 -15.36 -9.33
C MET A 197 7.58 -15.48 -10.69
N ASP A 198 7.03 -16.34 -11.53
CA ASP A 198 7.38 -16.43 -12.93
C ASP A 198 6.83 -15.25 -13.75
N ALA A 199 7.07 -15.28 -15.06
CA ALA A 199 6.63 -14.20 -15.95
C ALA A 199 5.11 -14.09 -16.06
N ALA A 200 4.38 -15.21 -15.97
CA ALA A 200 2.92 -15.22 -16.07
C ALA A 200 2.29 -14.62 -14.81
N ALA A 201 2.73 -15.06 -13.63
CA ALA A 201 2.27 -14.50 -12.35
C ALA A 201 2.59 -13.00 -12.24
N LYS A 202 3.76 -12.57 -12.70
CA LYS A 202 4.12 -11.13 -12.76
C LYS A 202 3.19 -10.32 -13.65
N ALA A 203 2.76 -10.87 -14.79
CA ALA A 203 1.81 -10.19 -15.68
C ALA A 203 0.40 -10.09 -15.07
N CYS A 204 0.02 -11.05 -14.22
CA CYS A 204 -1.26 -11.07 -13.52
C CYS A 204 -1.25 -10.26 -12.22
N PHE A 205 -0.09 -9.94 -11.65
CA PHE A 205 0.02 -9.11 -10.46
C PHE A 205 -0.08 -7.62 -10.78
N MET A 206 -1.19 -7.03 -10.35
CA MET A 206 -1.58 -5.66 -10.71
C MET A 206 -2.32 -4.94 -9.57
N PRO A 207 -1.73 -4.86 -8.36
CA PRO A 207 -2.37 -4.23 -7.20
C PRO A 207 -2.63 -2.73 -7.41
N PHE A 208 -1.90 -2.10 -8.34
CA PHE A 208 -2.04 -0.68 -8.72
C PHE A 208 -2.54 -0.50 -10.16
N GLY A 209 -3.15 -1.53 -10.76
CA GLY A 209 -3.57 -1.51 -12.15
C GLY A 209 -2.42 -1.69 -13.14
N HIS A 210 -2.66 -1.32 -14.41
CA HIS A 210 -1.68 -1.44 -15.49
C HIS A 210 -1.93 -0.38 -16.56
N GLY A 211 -0.86 0.13 -17.16
CA GLY A 211 -0.93 1.17 -18.20
C GLY A 211 -1.02 2.58 -17.63
N ALA A 212 -1.56 3.51 -18.41
CA ALA A 212 -1.57 4.94 -18.07
C ALA A 212 -2.52 5.32 -16.91
N ARG A 213 -3.44 4.43 -16.55
CA ARG A 213 -4.49 4.56 -15.51
C ARG A 213 -4.88 3.17 -15.05
#